data_AF-D5CNW2-F1
#
_entry.id   AF-D5CNW2-F1
#
_cell.length_a   1.000
_cell.length_b   1.000
_cell.length_c   1.000
_cell.angle_alpha   90.00
_cell.angle_beta   90.00
_cell.angle_gamma   90.00
#
_symmetry.space_group_name_H-M   'P 1'
#
loop_
_entity.id
_entity.type
_entity.pdbx_description
1 polymer ?
#
loop_
_entity_poly.entity_id
_entity_poly.type
_entity_poly.pdbx_seq_one_letter_code
_entity_poly.pdbx_strand_id
1 'polypeptide(L)'
;MKNGMKKGEKILFGFIGFLVVVTVINFTVLESIRRHSARPMFPILTHFEFTQEGKQGYEIYQHSECYTCHRAVGSGTSMGVSLDGLGSKHDVNYFYNFLKTPEAVYGAKTMDHGAPPKDAAYVSALPDSDLRAMAVFLSELKADQGSSSSFEPPQGDSSFIDSMVDMWTPDGWRTQFKDIRDWMKSKEEQHEGKH
;
A
#
# COMPACT_ATOMS: atom_id res chain seq x y z
N MET A 1 38.92 11.88 -43.24
CA MET A 1 38.18 13.03 -42.67
C MET A 1 38.12 12.88 -41.16
N LYS A 2 38.91 13.67 -40.42
CA LYS A 2 38.69 13.85 -38.97
C LYS A 2 37.68 14.99 -38.83
N ASN A 3 36.38 14.67 -38.86
CA ASN A 3 35.37 15.66 -38.51
C ASN A 3 35.44 15.86 -36.99
N GLY A 4 36.19 16.87 -36.55
CA GLY A 4 36.22 17.27 -35.16
C GLY A 4 34.84 17.80 -34.73
N MET A 5 34.44 17.49 -33.49
CA MET A 5 33.18 17.95 -32.91
C MET A 5 33.00 19.47 -33.08
N LYS A 6 31.79 19.88 -33.46
CA LYS A 6 31.43 21.30 -33.61
C LYS A 6 31.49 22.01 -32.25
N LYS A 7 31.67 23.34 -32.24
CA LYS A 7 31.72 24.12 -30.97
C LYS A 7 30.50 23.89 -30.07
N GLY A 8 29.29 23.84 -30.66
CA GLY A 8 28.06 23.56 -29.91
C GLY A 8 28.04 22.16 -29.29
N GLU A 9 28.57 21.17 -29.99
CA GLU A 9 28.67 19.79 -29.54
C GLU A 9 29.65 19.64 -28.36
N LYS A 10 30.78 20.36 -28.40
CA LYS A 10 31.73 20.43 -27.27
C LYS A 10 31.10 21.02 -26.01
N ILE A 11 30.33 22.10 -26.14
CA ILE A 11 29.62 22.73 -25.02
C ILE A 11 28.56 21.78 -24.46
N LEU A 12 27.78 21.14 -25.34
CA LEU A 12 26.75 20.18 -24.94
C LEU A 12 27.34 18.99 -24.16
N PHE A 13 28.38 18.32 -24.70
CA PHE A 13 29.00 17.19 -24.02
C PHE A 13 29.74 17.59 -22.75
N GLY A 14 30.32 18.79 -22.70
CA GLY A 14 30.91 19.33 -21.47
C GLY A 14 29.87 19.53 -20.36
N PHE A 15 28.71 20.10 -20.71
CA PHE A 15 27.61 20.29 -19.76
C PHE A 15 27.00 18.95 -19.29
N ILE A 16 26.77 18.01 -20.22
CA ILE A 16 26.30 16.66 -19.87
C ILE A 16 27.32 15.97 -18.96
N GLY A 17 28.61 16.03 -19.28
CA GLY A 17 29.67 15.46 -18.45
C GLY A 17 29.70 16.06 -17.04
N PHE A 18 29.50 17.38 -16.92
CA PHE A 18 29.38 18.04 -15.63
C PHE A 18 28.16 17.54 -14.83
N LEU A 19 26.98 17.43 -15.45
CA LEU A 19 25.78 16.89 -14.79
C LEU A 19 25.97 15.45 -14.33
N VAL A 20 26.65 14.61 -15.13
CA VAL A 20 26.98 13.22 -14.75
C VAL A 20 27.88 13.21 -13.53
N VAL A 21 28.93 14.03 -13.49
CA VAL A 21 29.84 14.13 -12.34
C VAL A 21 29.09 14.59 -11.09
N VAL A 22 28.26 15.63 -11.19
CA VAL A 22 27.42 16.12 -10.07
C VAL A 22 26.48 15.03 -9.58
N THR A 23 25.87 14.27 -10.48
CA THR A 23 24.96 13.17 -10.12
C THR A 23 25.69 12.07 -9.37
N VAL A 24 26.87 11.64 -9.85
CA VAL A 24 27.68 10.60 -9.20
C VAL A 24 28.13 11.04 -7.81
N ILE A 25 28.56 12.30 -7.65
CA ILE A 25 28.95 12.86 -6.35
C ILE A 25 27.76 12.84 -5.39
N ASN A 26 26.61 13.38 -5.79
CA ASN A 26 25.43 13.41 -4.94
C ASN A 26 24.96 12.01 -4.56
N PHE A 27 24.92 11.06 -5.50
CA PHE A 27 24.57 9.67 -5.23
C PHE A 27 25.52 9.04 -4.21
N THR A 28 26.84 9.23 -4.38
CA THR A 28 27.85 8.67 -3.47
C THR A 28 27.72 9.26 -2.06
N VAL A 29 27.46 10.57 -1.95
CA VAL A 29 27.23 11.24 -0.67
C VAL A 29 25.97 10.72 0.01
N LEU A 30 24.84 10.68 -0.71
CA LEU A 30 23.57 10.20 -0.17
C LEU A 30 23.66 8.72 0.25
N GLU A 31 24.31 7.88 -0.54
CA GLU A 31 24.50 6.46 -0.22
C GLU A 31 25.42 6.26 0.99
N SER A 32 26.46 7.09 1.13
CA SER A 32 27.31 7.10 2.33
C SER A 32 26.50 7.49 3.57
N ILE A 33 25.68 8.55 3.49
CA ILE A 33 24.80 8.96 4.59
C ILE A 33 23.82 7.84 4.95
N ARG A 34 23.16 7.24 3.95
CA ARG A 34 22.20 6.15 4.15
C ARG A 34 22.80 4.95 4.88
N ARG A 35 24.03 4.55 4.54
CA ARG A 35 24.72 3.39 5.13
C ARG A 35 25.21 3.62 6.56
N HIS A 36 25.59 4.86 6.90
CA HIS A 36 26.13 5.20 8.21
C HIS A 36 25.08 5.80 9.17
N SER A 37 23.88 6.12 8.68
CA SER A 37 22.80 6.63 9.53
C SER A 37 22.25 5.52 10.43
N ALA A 38 22.19 5.78 11.73
CA ALA A 38 21.61 4.87 12.72
C ALA A 38 20.08 4.77 12.62
N ARG A 39 19.43 5.69 11.88
CA ARG A 39 17.98 5.71 11.65
C ARG A 39 17.69 5.77 10.16
N PRO A 40 16.58 5.18 9.70
CA PRO A 40 16.19 5.30 8.30
C PRO A 40 15.94 6.78 7.96
N MET A 41 16.34 7.20 6.75
CA MET A 41 16.18 8.59 6.30
C MET A 41 14.71 9.00 6.15
N PHE A 42 13.83 8.02 5.95
CA PHE A 42 12.39 8.19 5.87
C PHE A 42 11.70 7.16 6.77
N PRO A 43 10.55 7.49 7.40
CA PRO A 43 9.81 6.52 8.18
C PRO A 43 9.30 5.39 7.26
N ILE A 44 9.55 4.14 7.66
CA ILE A 44 8.99 2.96 7.00
C ILE A 44 7.71 2.63 7.77
N LEU A 45 6.57 3.03 7.20
CA LEU A 45 5.26 2.89 7.82
C LEU A 45 4.50 1.66 7.28
N THR A 46 5.19 0.75 6.60
CA THR A 46 4.64 -0.51 6.09
C THR A 46 5.53 -1.65 6.57
N HIS A 47 4.93 -2.70 7.10
CA HIS A 47 5.63 -3.82 7.72
C HIS A 47 5.26 -5.12 7.00
N PHE A 48 6.27 -5.82 6.49
CA PHE A 48 6.12 -7.07 5.73
C PHE A 48 6.96 -8.18 6.37
N GLU A 49 6.73 -8.40 7.65
CA GLU A 49 7.42 -9.41 8.46
C GLU A 49 6.60 -10.70 8.47
N PHE A 50 6.91 -11.61 7.55
CA PHE A 50 6.10 -12.82 7.36
C PHE A 50 6.55 -14.00 8.22
N THR A 51 5.58 -14.65 8.86
CA THR A 51 5.78 -15.99 9.44
C THR A 51 6.02 -17.02 8.35
N GLN A 52 6.40 -18.25 8.73
CA GLN A 52 6.57 -19.33 7.74
C GLN A 52 5.28 -19.62 6.96
N GLU A 53 4.12 -19.55 7.63
CA GLU A 53 2.81 -19.71 7.01
C GLU A 53 2.48 -18.50 6.11
N GLY A 54 2.80 -17.27 6.56
CA GLY A 54 2.67 -16.08 5.71
C GLY A 54 3.53 -16.12 4.45
N LYS A 55 4.73 -16.71 4.50
CA LYS A 55 5.57 -16.94 3.32
C LYS A 55 4.92 -17.93 2.34
N GLN A 56 4.29 -18.99 2.85
CA GLN A 56 3.52 -19.92 1.99
C GLN A 56 2.34 -19.21 1.33
N GLY A 57 1.64 -18.34 2.07
CA GLY A 57 0.60 -17.47 1.50
C GLY A 57 1.15 -16.57 0.40
N TYR A 58 2.32 -15.95 0.61
CA TYR A 58 2.97 -15.13 -0.41
C TYR A 58 3.33 -15.93 -1.67
N GLU A 59 3.81 -17.18 -1.54
CA GLU A 59 4.06 -18.06 -2.67
C GLU A 59 2.77 -18.37 -3.47
N ILE A 60 1.65 -18.62 -2.77
CA ILE A 60 0.35 -18.83 -3.41
C ILE A 60 -0.10 -17.56 -4.14
N TYR A 61 0.06 -16.37 -3.53
CA TYR A 61 -0.23 -15.07 -4.15
C TYR A 61 0.54 -14.89 -5.47
N GLN A 62 1.80 -15.32 -5.52
CA GLN A 62 2.63 -15.24 -6.72
C GLN A 62 2.20 -16.28 -7.77
N HIS A 63 2.07 -17.56 -7.39
CA HIS A 63 1.75 -18.64 -8.32
C HIS A 63 0.33 -18.59 -8.87
N SER A 64 -0.63 -18.07 -8.09
CA SER A 64 -2.02 -17.87 -8.52
C SER A 64 -2.21 -16.56 -9.27
N GLU A 65 -1.12 -15.86 -9.61
CA GLU A 65 -1.12 -14.60 -10.36
C GLU A 65 -2.01 -13.51 -9.75
N CYS A 66 -2.19 -13.51 -8.43
CA CYS A 66 -3.02 -12.52 -7.74
C CYS A 66 -2.50 -11.09 -7.97
N TYR A 67 -1.19 -10.94 -8.23
CA TYR A 67 -0.54 -9.66 -8.55
C TYR A 67 -1.01 -9.02 -9.87
N THR A 68 -1.70 -9.78 -10.73
CA THR A 68 -2.22 -9.26 -12.00
C THR A 68 -3.36 -8.28 -11.76
N CYS A 69 -4.12 -8.46 -10.68
CA CYS A 69 -5.15 -7.52 -10.25
C CYS A 69 -4.72 -6.73 -9.01
N HIS A 70 -4.08 -7.38 -8.04
CA HIS A 70 -3.75 -6.76 -6.76
C HIS A 70 -2.32 -6.25 -6.69
N ARG A 71 -2.13 -5.25 -5.83
CA ARG A 71 -0.81 -4.85 -5.36
C ARG A 71 -0.59 -5.38 -3.95
N ALA A 72 0.56 -6.00 -3.70
CA ALA A 72 1.02 -6.39 -2.36
C ALA A 72 2.54 -6.27 -2.30
N VAL A 73 3.09 -6.08 -1.09
CA VAL A 73 4.52 -5.83 -0.85
C VAL A 73 5.09 -4.74 -1.76
N GLY A 74 4.29 -3.71 -2.03
CA GLY A 74 4.66 -2.60 -2.90
C GLY A 74 4.69 -2.90 -4.40
N SER A 75 4.31 -4.10 -4.86
CA SER A 75 4.38 -4.54 -6.27
C SER A 75 3.08 -5.17 -6.78
N GLY A 76 2.87 -5.16 -8.10
CA GLY A 76 1.64 -5.64 -8.76
C GLY A 76 0.95 -4.54 -9.57
N THR A 77 -0.33 -4.74 -9.90
CA THR A 77 -1.12 -3.75 -10.63
C THR A 77 -2.07 -2.97 -9.72
N SER A 78 -2.64 -1.90 -10.25
CA SER A 78 -3.69 -1.10 -9.60
C SER A 78 -5.07 -1.36 -10.20
N MET A 79 -5.28 -2.53 -10.83
CA MET A 79 -6.60 -2.87 -11.39
C MET A 79 -7.60 -3.19 -10.27
N GLY A 80 -7.16 -3.95 -9.29
CA GLY A 80 -7.84 -4.18 -8.02
C GLY A 80 -7.31 -3.26 -6.92
N VAL A 81 -7.76 -3.51 -5.70
CA VAL A 81 -7.31 -2.77 -4.52
C VAL A 81 -5.90 -3.19 -4.09
N SER A 82 -5.15 -2.25 -3.52
CA SER A 82 -3.92 -2.58 -2.81
C SER A 82 -4.25 -3.42 -1.57
N LEU A 83 -3.49 -4.48 -1.37
CA LEU A 83 -3.58 -5.38 -0.21
C LEU A 83 -2.65 -4.92 0.93
N ASP A 84 -1.66 -4.09 0.63
CA ASP A 84 -0.78 -3.50 1.64
C ASP A 84 -1.59 -2.75 2.71
N GLY A 85 -1.30 -3.03 3.98
CA GLY A 85 -1.94 -2.39 5.13
C GLY A 85 -3.25 -3.03 5.58
N LEU A 86 -3.82 -3.98 4.83
CA LEU A 86 -5.08 -4.64 5.22
C LEU A 86 -4.96 -5.40 6.55
N GLY A 87 -3.78 -5.93 6.86
CA GLY A 87 -3.51 -6.61 8.13
C GLY A 87 -3.59 -5.70 9.37
N SER A 88 -3.59 -4.38 9.19
CA SER A 88 -3.88 -3.43 10.27
C SER A 88 -5.39 -3.25 10.51
N LYS A 89 -6.23 -3.66 9.57
CA LYS A 89 -7.69 -3.48 9.63
C LYS A 89 -8.44 -4.74 10.01
N HIS A 90 -7.94 -5.89 9.60
CA HIS A 90 -8.62 -7.17 9.74
C HIS A 90 -7.66 -8.27 10.21
N ASP A 91 -8.21 -9.29 10.85
CA ASP A 91 -7.45 -10.44 11.34
C ASP A 91 -7.46 -11.63 10.34
N VAL A 92 -6.70 -12.68 10.68
CA VAL A 92 -6.61 -13.91 9.89
C VAL A 92 -8.00 -14.54 9.67
N ASN A 93 -8.87 -14.53 10.67
CA ASN A 93 -10.19 -15.16 10.56
C ASN A 93 -11.08 -14.41 9.56
N TYR A 94 -11.02 -13.08 9.57
CA TYR A 94 -11.71 -12.26 8.58
C TYR A 94 -11.23 -12.60 7.17
N PHE A 95 -9.92 -12.62 6.93
CA PHE A 95 -9.39 -12.93 5.60
C PHE A 95 -9.72 -14.34 5.14
N TYR A 96 -9.60 -15.33 6.01
CA TYR A 96 -9.97 -16.71 5.69
C TYR A 96 -11.44 -16.79 5.27
N ASN A 97 -12.34 -16.21 6.07
CA ASN A 97 -13.77 -16.24 5.77
C ASN A 97 -14.11 -15.41 4.52
N PHE A 98 -13.41 -14.29 4.30
CA PHE A 98 -13.60 -13.46 3.12
C PHE A 98 -13.17 -14.19 1.84
N LEU A 99 -12.00 -14.83 1.84
CA LEU A 99 -11.53 -15.59 0.68
C LEU A 99 -12.47 -16.77 0.36
N LYS A 100 -13.01 -17.42 1.41
CA LYS A 100 -13.95 -18.56 1.30
C LYS A 100 -15.37 -18.14 0.89
N THR A 101 -15.89 -17.06 1.47
CA THR A 101 -17.29 -16.61 1.31
C THR A 101 -17.38 -15.07 1.29
N PRO A 102 -16.88 -14.40 0.24
CA PRO A 102 -16.62 -12.95 0.25
C PRO A 102 -17.88 -12.12 0.41
N GLU A 103 -18.97 -12.45 -0.30
CA GLU A 103 -20.22 -11.67 -0.24
C GLU A 103 -20.94 -11.82 1.11
N ALA A 104 -20.77 -12.97 1.79
CA ALA A 104 -21.34 -13.19 3.12
C ALA A 104 -20.58 -12.38 4.18
N VAL A 105 -19.25 -12.33 4.08
CA VAL A 105 -18.41 -11.54 5.00
C VAL A 105 -18.52 -10.04 4.73
N TYR A 106 -18.57 -9.64 3.46
CA TYR A 106 -18.65 -8.24 3.06
C TYR A 106 -20.06 -7.66 3.22
N GLY A 107 -21.10 -8.51 3.14
CA GLY A 107 -22.50 -8.08 3.25
C GLY A 107 -23.06 -7.43 1.97
N ALA A 108 -22.31 -7.47 0.87
CA ALA A 108 -22.72 -6.96 -0.43
C ALA A 108 -22.09 -7.77 -1.57
N LYS A 109 -22.63 -7.61 -2.78
CA LYS A 109 -22.05 -8.23 -3.97
C LYS A 109 -20.67 -7.63 -4.26
N THR A 110 -19.71 -8.52 -4.45
CA THR A 110 -18.33 -8.18 -4.86
C THR A 110 -18.22 -8.18 -6.39
N MET A 111 -17.19 -7.52 -6.94
CA MET A 111 -16.96 -7.46 -8.38
C MET A 111 -16.34 -8.77 -8.90
N ASP A 112 -15.13 -9.11 -8.43
CA ASP A 112 -14.33 -10.20 -9.00
C ASP A 112 -14.29 -11.49 -8.16
N HIS A 113 -14.45 -11.38 -6.83
CA HIS A 113 -14.45 -12.54 -5.93
C HIS A 113 -15.86 -13.10 -5.69
N GLY A 114 -16.00 -14.39 -5.38
CA GLY A 114 -17.27 -15.02 -4.99
C GLY A 114 -17.67 -16.15 -5.93
N ALA A 115 -18.96 -16.47 -6.00
CA ALA A 115 -19.43 -17.56 -6.85
C ALA A 115 -19.19 -17.27 -8.35
N PRO A 116 -19.01 -18.30 -9.19
CA PRO A 116 -18.96 -18.15 -10.64
C PRO A 116 -20.15 -17.34 -11.17
N PRO A 117 -19.98 -16.54 -12.26
CA PRO A 117 -18.89 -16.60 -13.24
C PRO A 117 -17.79 -15.54 -13.09
N LYS A 118 -17.52 -15.04 -11.88
CA LYS A 118 -16.55 -13.96 -11.67
C LYS A 118 -15.10 -14.41 -11.88
N ASP A 119 -14.24 -13.47 -12.26
CA ASP A 119 -12.85 -13.74 -12.65
C ASP A 119 -12.02 -14.41 -11.54
N ALA A 120 -12.22 -14.00 -10.28
CA ALA A 120 -11.54 -14.57 -9.12
C ALA A 120 -12.41 -15.59 -8.35
N ALA A 121 -13.39 -16.22 -9.00
CA ALA A 121 -14.23 -17.24 -8.37
C ALA A 121 -13.46 -18.49 -7.91
N TYR A 122 -12.31 -18.76 -8.55
CA TYR A 122 -11.42 -19.88 -8.19
C TYR A 122 -10.87 -19.76 -6.76
N VAL A 123 -10.77 -18.54 -6.22
CA VAL A 123 -10.19 -18.29 -4.89
C VAL A 123 -10.99 -19.00 -3.81
N SER A 124 -12.32 -18.95 -3.87
CA SER A 124 -13.18 -19.64 -2.90
C SER A 124 -13.15 -21.17 -3.04
N ALA A 125 -12.53 -21.69 -4.11
CA ALA A 125 -12.32 -23.12 -4.33
C ALA A 125 -10.90 -23.60 -3.97
N LEU A 126 -10.02 -22.71 -3.52
CA LEU A 126 -8.70 -23.10 -3.03
C LEU A 126 -8.82 -24.04 -1.81
N PRO A 127 -7.83 -24.94 -1.60
CA PRO A 127 -7.77 -25.77 -0.40
C PRO A 127 -7.83 -24.92 0.89
N ASP A 128 -8.46 -25.45 1.93
CA ASP A 128 -8.57 -24.73 3.22
C ASP A 128 -7.19 -24.39 3.83
N SER A 129 -6.17 -25.22 3.58
CA SER A 129 -4.77 -24.92 3.96
C SER A 129 -4.25 -23.66 3.27
N ASP A 130 -4.55 -23.51 1.99
CA ASP A 130 -4.03 -22.46 1.12
C ASP A 130 -4.76 -21.15 1.45
N LEU A 131 -6.08 -21.22 1.68
CA LEU A 131 -6.88 -20.11 2.19
C LEU A 131 -6.36 -19.60 3.53
N ARG A 132 -5.93 -20.51 4.42
CA ARG A 132 -5.36 -20.15 5.72
C ARG A 132 -4.00 -19.49 5.58
N ALA A 133 -3.11 -20.05 4.77
CA ALA A 133 -1.81 -19.45 4.48
C ALA A 133 -1.94 -18.06 3.85
N MET A 134 -2.84 -17.91 2.87
CA MET A 134 -3.20 -16.61 2.28
C MET A 134 -3.75 -15.64 3.32
N ALA A 135 -4.62 -16.09 4.22
CA ALA A 135 -5.17 -15.25 5.26
C ALA A 135 -4.10 -14.75 6.26
N VAL A 136 -3.13 -15.61 6.61
CA VAL A 136 -1.98 -15.21 7.42
C VAL A 136 -1.14 -14.16 6.69
N PHE A 137 -0.79 -14.42 5.42
CA PHE A 137 -0.08 -13.45 4.59
C PHE A 137 -0.77 -12.08 4.57
N LEU A 138 -2.07 -12.03 4.28
CA LEU A 138 -2.84 -10.78 4.25
C LEU A 138 -2.88 -10.07 5.61
N SER A 139 -2.99 -10.83 6.70
CA SER A 139 -2.97 -10.28 8.07
C SER A 139 -1.61 -9.70 8.48
N GLU A 140 -0.55 -10.14 7.82
CA GLU A 140 0.82 -9.69 8.06
C GLU A 140 1.21 -8.50 7.17
N LEU A 141 0.39 -8.14 6.17
CA LEU A 141 0.52 -6.90 5.41
C LEU A 141 0.05 -5.71 6.24
N LYS A 142 0.91 -5.22 7.13
CA LYS A 142 0.57 -4.14 8.08
C LYS A 142 1.08 -2.78 7.64
N ALA A 143 0.39 -1.75 8.07
CA ALA A 143 0.78 -0.36 7.91
C ALA A 143 0.48 0.43 9.18
N ASP A 144 1.41 1.32 9.53
CA ASP A 144 1.24 2.28 10.62
C ASP A 144 0.44 3.49 10.13
N GLN A 145 -0.22 4.15 11.09
CA GLN A 145 -0.96 5.39 10.86
C GLN A 145 -0.11 6.43 10.10
N GLY A 146 -0.71 7.03 9.07
CA GLY A 146 -0.03 8.00 8.19
C GLY A 146 0.71 7.38 7.01
N SER A 147 0.80 6.05 6.91
CA SER A 147 1.15 5.37 5.66
C SER A 147 0.09 5.63 4.59
N SER A 148 0.48 5.70 3.32
CA SER A 148 -0.49 5.72 2.21
C SER A 148 -1.32 4.43 2.10
N SER A 149 -0.86 3.36 2.77
CA SER A 149 -1.54 2.07 2.87
C SER A 149 -2.29 1.91 4.21
N SER A 150 -2.23 2.90 5.09
CA SER A 150 -2.94 2.86 6.36
C SER A 150 -4.44 3.07 6.13
N PHE A 151 -5.25 2.33 6.89
CA PHE A 151 -6.68 2.64 7.02
C PHE A 151 -6.89 3.96 7.79
N GLU A 152 -6.00 4.25 8.73
CA GLU A 152 -6.07 5.42 9.60
C GLU A 152 -5.37 6.63 8.96
N PRO A 153 -5.99 7.81 9.00
CA PRO A 153 -5.38 9.05 8.52
C PRO A 153 -4.17 9.43 9.39
N PRO A 154 -3.24 10.25 8.90
CA PRO A 154 -2.14 10.77 9.71
C PRO A 154 -2.63 11.39 11.02
N GLN A 155 -1.82 11.29 12.08
CA GLN A 155 -2.15 11.91 13.37
C GLN A 155 -2.18 13.43 13.28
N GLY A 156 -3.13 14.02 13.99
CA GLY A 156 -3.32 15.47 14.09
C GLY A 156 -4.15 16.07 12.96
N ASP A 157 -4.37 17.38 13.05
CA ASP A 157 -5.07 18.15 12.03
C ASP A 157 -4.09 18.77 11.05
N SER A 158 -4.50 18.90 9.78
CA SER A 158 -3.71 19.54 8.74
C SER A 158 -4.50 20.69 8.15
N SER A 159 -4.07 21.91 8.48
CA SER A 159 -4.66 23.13 7.94
C SER A 159 -4.68 23.16 6.41
N PHE A 160 -3.69 22.51 5.77
CA PHE A 160 -3.67 22.33 4.32
C PHE A 160 -4.80 21.41 3.85
N ILE A 161 -4.97 20.24 4.46
CA ILE A 161 -6.05 19.30 4.08
C ILE A 161 -7.41 19.96 4.33
N ASP A 162 -7.61 20.59 5.48
CA ASP A 162 -8.86 21.27 5.82
C ASP A 162 -9.17 22.38 4.80
N SER A 163 -8.17 23.20 4.44
CA SER A 163 -8.31 24.25 3.41
C SER A 163 -8.64 23.67 2.02
N MET A 164 -8.04 22.54 1.64
CA MET A 164 -8.34 21.88 0.38
C MET A 164 -9.76 21.32 0.38
N VAL A 165 -10.19 20.66 1.46
CA VAL A 165 -11.57 20.18 1.59
C VAL A 165 -12.55 21.35 1.51
N ASP A 166 -12.31 22.46 2.22
CA ASP A 166 -13.14 23.67 2.15
C ASP A 166 -13.23 24.28 0.75
N MET A 167 -12.12 24.30 0.01
CA MET A 167 -12.08 24.89 -1.33
C MET A 167 -12.81 24.06 -2.37
N TRP A 168 -12.78 22.72 -2.24
CA TRP A 168 -13.26 21.81 -3.29
C TRP A 168 -14.58 21.10 -2.97
N THR A 169 -15.00 21.05 -1.70
CA THR A 169 -16.25 20.36 -1.32
C THR A 169 -17.46 21.30 -1.33
N PRO A 170 -18.61 20.87 -1.89
CA PRO A 170 -19.86 21.62 -1.76
C PRO A 170 -20.34 21.71 -0.31
N ASP A 171 -20.97 22.84 0.06
CA ASP A 171 -21.46 23.08 1.44
C ASP A 171 -22.35 21.95 1.99
N GLY A 172 -23.14 21.31 1.12
CA GLY A 172 -24.05 20.22 1.48
C GLY A 172 -23.36 18.89 1.80
N TRP A 173 -22.07 18.72 1.51
CA TRP A 173 -21.37 17.45 1.79
C TRP A 173 -21.11 17.24 3.27
N ARG A 174 -20.89 18.31 4.03
CA ARG A 174 -20.63 18.25 5.48
C ARG A 174 -21.81 17.69 6.28
N THR A 175 -23.02 17.71 5.72
CA THR A 175 -24.21 17.10 6.34
C THR A 175 -24.45 15.65 5.92
N GLN A 176 -23.88 15.23 4.78
CA GLN A 176 -24.05 13.89 4.22
C GLN A 176 -22.93 12.94 4.67
N PHE A 177 -21.72 13.44 4.82
CA PHE A 177 -20.53 12.65 5.14
C PHE A 177 -19.91 13.14 6.44
N LYS A 178 -19.69 12.20 7.37
CA LYS A 178 -18.97 12.47 8.62
C LYS A 178 -17.46 12.40 8.38
N ASP A 179 -16.70 13.31 9.00
CA ASP A 179 -15.25 13.25 8.97
C ASP A 179 -14.76 11.91 9.57
N ILE A 180 -13.84 11.25 8.89
CA ILE A 180 -13.28 9.97 9.33
C ILE A 180 -12.59 10.08 10.69
N ARG A 181 -11.98 11.23 10.99
CA ARG A 181 -11.34 11.53 12.28
C ARG A 181 -12.34 11.46 13.43
N ASP A 182 -13.56 11.98 13.22
CA ASP A 182 -14.62 11.96 14.22
C ASP A 182 -15.28 10.58 14.35
N TRP A 183 -15.31 9.80 13.27
CA TRP A 183 -15.73 8.41 13.32
C TRP A 183 -14.72 7.54 14.10
N MET A 184 -13.42 7.76 13.91
CA MET A 184 -12.38 7.04 14.63
C MET A 184 -12.34 7.34 16.12
N LYS A 185 -12.44 8.61 16.54
CA LYS A 185 -12.56 8.97 17.97
C LYS A 185 -13.69 8.21 18.66
N SER A 186 -14.86 8.10 17.99
CA SER A 186 -16.01 7.37 18.54
C SER A 186 -15.79 5.86 18.65
N LYS A 187 -14.86 5.28 17.89
CA LYS A 187 -14.47 3.87 17.97
C LYS A 187 -13.50 3.63 19.13
N GLU A 188 -12.52 4.50 19.32
CA GLU A 188 -11.57 4.44 20.43
C GLU A 188 -12.29 4.51 21.78
N GLU A 189 -13.21 5.46 21.96
CA GLU A 189 -14.02 5.61 23.17
C GLU A 189 -14.88 4.37 23.48
N GLN A 190 -15.36 3.66 22.44
CA GLN A 190 -16.12 2.41 22.59
C GLN A 190 -15.25 1.20 22.97
N HIS A 191 -13.96 1.23 22.61
CA HIS A 191 -13.00 0.18 22.98
C HIS A 191 -12.47 0.40 24.41
N GLU A 192 -12.26 1.64 24.85
CA GLU A 192 -11.85 1.95 26.23
C GLU A 192 -12.95 1.72 27.27
N GLY A 193 -14.22 1.95 26.92
CA GLY A 193 -15.37 1.68 27.81
C GLY A 193 -15.71 0.20 28.04
N LYS A 194 -14.93 -0.73 27.47
CA LYS A 194 -15.12 -2.19 27.60
C LYS A 194 -14.06 -2.89 28.47
N HIS A 195 -13.20 -2.12 29.15
CA HIS A 195 -12.23 -2.64 30.12
C HIS A 195 -12.66 -2.37 31.57
#